data_AF-A0A6B8KAA2-F1
#
_entry.id   AF-A0A6B8KAA2-F1
#
_cell.length_a   1.000
_cell.length_b   1.000
_cell.length_c   1.000
_cell.angle_alpha   90.00
_cell.angle_beta   90.00
_cell.angle_gamma   90.00
#
_symmetry.space_group_name_H-M   'P 1'
#
loop_
_entity.id
_entity.type
_entity.pdbx_description
1 polymer ?
#
loop_
_entity_poly.entity_id
_entity_poly.type
_entity_poly.pdbx_seq_one_letter_code
_entity_poly.pdbx_strand_id
1 'polypeptide(L)'
;MWRPIIETILLFSAPFALYAVFHLAQMRWPFVAEFWHRGVVSTLTIAGLLAAVGGMLLLALGPRHQGAYIPAHVENGRLVPGRFE
;
A
#
# COMPACT_ATOMS: atom_id res chain seq x y z
N MET A 1 -25.38 -28.45 -36.92
CA MET A 1 -24.54 -29.54 -36.35
C MET A 1 -23.48 -29.04 -35.36
N TRP A 2 -23.14 -27.74 -35.33
CA TRP A 2 -22.16 -27.18 -34.40
C TRP A 2 -22.68 -27.01 -32.96
N ARG A 3 -23.98 -26.76 -32.78
CA ARG A 3 -24.61 -26.56 -31.46
C ARG A 3 -24.26 -27.63 -30.41
N PRO A 4 -24.44 -28.95 -30.68
CA PRO A 4 -24.14 -29.99 -29.67
C PRO A 4 -22.65 -30.10 -29.33
N ILE A 5 -21.76 -29.80 -30.29
CA ILE A 5 -20.30 -29.79 -30.06
C ILE A 5 -19.94 -28.64 -29.12
N ILE A 6 -20.48 -27.45 -29.35
CA ILE A 6 -20.24 -26.28 -28.49
C ILE A 6 -20.83 -26.50 -27.10
N GLU A 7 -22.06 -27.00 -27.00
CA GLU A 7 -22.70 -27.30 -25.70
C GLU A 7 -21.89 -28.31 -24.89
N THR A 8 -21.38 -29.35 -25.54
CA THR A 8 -20.56 -30.38 -24.87
C THR A 8 -19.22 -29.81 -24.39
N ILE A 9 -18.52 -29.03 -25.22
CA ILE A 9 -17.24 -28.40 -24.84
C ILE A 9 -17.46 -27.41 -23.69
N LEU A 10 -18.53 -26.61 -23.73
CA LEU A 10 -18.85 -25.65 -22.68
C LEU A 10 -19.19 -26.37 -21.37
N LEU A 11 -20.06 -27.38 -21.40
CA LEU A 11 -20.44 -28.12 -20.19
C LEU A 11 -19.25 -28.90 -19.60
N PHE A 12 -18.40 -29.48 -20.46
CA PHE A 12 -17.19 -30.17 -20.02
C PHE A 12 -16.16 -29.21 -19.42
N SER A 13 -15.94 -28.05 -20.04
CA SER A 13 -14.96 -27.06 -19.58
C SER A 13 -15.45 -26.19 -18.41
N ALA A 14 -16.77 -26.10 -18.19
CA ALA A 14 -17.39 -25.30 -17.14
C ALA A 14 -16.79 -25.51 -15.73
N PRO A 15 -16.65 -26.74 -15.18
CA PRO A 15 -16.07 -26.93 -13.86
C PRO A 15 -14.62 -26.44 -13.77
N PHE A 16 -13.84 -26.62 -14.84
CA PHE A 16 -12.45 -26.16 -14.91
C PHE A 16 -12.35 -24.64 -15.00
N ALA A 17 -13.19 -24.02 -15.82
CA ALA A 17 -13.28 -22.56 -15.93
C ALA A 17 -13.74 -21.94 -14.60
N LEU A 18 -14.73 -22.53 -13.95
CA LEU A 18 -15.23 -22.09 -12.65
C LEU A 18 -14.15 -22.23 -11.57
N TYR A 19 -13.41 -23.35 -11.56
CA TYR A 19 -12.29 -23.56 -10.63
C TYR A 19 -11.13 -22.60 -10.91
N ALA A 20 -10.79 -22.35 -12.17
CA ALA A 20 -9.77 -21.38 -12.56
C ALA A 20 -10.14 -19.96 -12.14
N VAL A 21 -11.40 -19.55 -12.33
CA VAL A 21 -11.93 -18.26 -11.84
C VAL A 21 -11.89 -18.19 -10.32
N PHE A 22 -12.29 -19.26 -9.62
CA PHE A 22 -12.21 -19.36 -8.16
C PHE A 22 -10.75 -19.22 -7.67
N HIS A 23 -9.78 -19.82 -8.36
CA HIS A 23 -8.36 -19.71 -8.02
C HIS A 23 -7.77 -18.34 -8.38
N LEU A 24 -8.17 -17.74 -9.50
CA LEU A 24 -7.74 -16.40 -9.89
C LEU A 24 -8.31 -15.34 -8.92
N ALA A 25 -9.56 -15.53 -8.48
CA ALA A 25 -10.15 -14.77 -7.39
C ALA A 25 -9.37 -15.01 -6.08
N GLN A 26 -8.81 -16.21 -5.89
CA GLN A 26 -7.95 -16.50 -4.75
C GLN A 26 -6.52 -15.91 -4.83
N MET A 27 -5.99 -15.66 -6.02
CA MET A 27 -4.70 -14.98 -6.18
C MET A 27 -4.72 -13.54 -5.63
N ARG A 28 -5.89 -13.00 -5.28
CA ARG A 28 -6.05 -11.71 -4.59
C ARG A 28 -6.00 -11.80 -3.05
N TRP A 29 -5.63 -12.94 -2.44
CA TRP A 29 -5.57 -13.07 -0.97
C TRP A 29 -4.14 -12.93 -0.42
N PRO A 30 -3.65 -11.71 -0.15
CA PRO A 30 -2.61 -11.50 0.85
C PRO A 30 -3.11 -11.82 2.27
N PHE A 31 -4.34 -12.32 2.44
CA PHE A 31 -5.02 -12.62 3.72
C PHE A 31 -5.34 -14.11 3.92
N VAL A 32 -4.71 -15.03 3.18
CA VAL A 32 -4.82 -16.45 3.53
C VAL A 32 -4.13 -16.65 4.87
N ALA A 33 -4.91 -16.87 5.93
CA ALA A 33 -4.43 -16.94 7.31
C ALA A 33 -3.29 -17.96 7.50
N GLU A 34 -3.26 -19.02 6.67
CA GLU A 34 -2.21 -20.04 6.66
C GLU A 34 -0.81 -19.48 6.34
N PHE A 35 -0.71 -18.42 5.53
CA PHE A 35 0.56 -17.75 5.24
C PHE A 35 0.96 -16.71 6.30
N TRP A 36 0.04 -16.33 7.20
CA TRP A 36 0.31 -15.43 8.33
C TRP A 36 0.78 -16.19 9.57
N HIS A 37 1.77 -17.07 9.40
CA HIS A 37 2.36 -17.76 10.53
C HIS A 37 3.04 -16.76 11.48
N ARG A 38 3.13 -17.11 12.77
CA ARG A 38 3.68 -16.23 13.83
C ARG A 38 5.04 -15.62 13.44
N GLY A 39 5.89 -16.39 12.75
CA GLY A 39 7.15 -15.90 12.18
C GLY A 39 6.99 -14.70 11.22
N VAL A 40 6.13 -14.78 10.20
CA VAL A 40 5.91 -13.68 9.23
C VAL A 40 5.35 -12.44 9.92
N VAL A 41 4.39 -12.61 10.83
CA VAL A 41 3.80 -11.50 11.58
C VAL A 41 4.87 -10.80 12.43
N SER A 42 5.69 -11.57 13.14
CA SER A 42 6.77 -11.04 13.98
C SER A 42 7.82 -10.30 13.15
N THR A 43 8.26 -10.85 12.02
CA THR A 43 9.27 -10.19 11.17
C THR A 43 8.74 -8.91 10.54
N LEU A 44 7.50 -8.91 10.05
CA LEU A 44 6.84 -7.70 9.53
C LEU A 44 6.67 -6.63 10.61
N THR A 45 6.31 -7.03 11.83
CA THR A 45 6.17 -6.11 12.96
C THR A 45 7.50 -5.47 13.32
N ILE A 46 8.58 -6.26 13.40
CA ILE A 46 9.93 -5.76 13.68
C ILE A 46 10.40 -4.84 12.55
N ALA A 47 10.19 -5.22 11.28
CA ALA A 47 10.55 -4.41 10.14
C ALA A 47 9.81 -3.05 10.15
N GLY A 48 8.50 -3.05 10.44
CA GLY A 48 7.71 -1.83 10.58
C GLY A 48 8.20 -0.94 11.73
N LEU A 49 8.55 -1.53 12.87
CA LEU A 49 9.07 -0.79 14.02
C LEU A 49 10.43 -0.16 13.70
N LEU A 50 11.33 -0.90 13.06
CA LEU A 50 12.63 -0.40 12.60
C LEU A 50 12.47 0.75 11.58
N ALA A 51 11.51 0.62 10.65
CA ALA A 51 11.20 1.68 9.70
C ALA A 51 10.68 2.94 10.40
N ALA A 52 9.80 2.80 11.40
CA ALA A 52 9.27 3.92 12.17
C ALA A 52 10.36 4.64 12.98
N VAL A 53 11.20 3.87 13.69
CA VAL A 53 12.35 4.41 14.45
C VAL A 53 13.35 5.08 13.51
N GLY A 54 13.71 4.42 12.41
CA GLY A 54 14.60 4.97 11.39
C GLY A 54 14.06 6.27 10.80
N GLY A 55 12.76 6.31 10.45
CA GLY A 55 12.10 7.51 9.95
C GLY A 55 12.12 8.66 10.96
N MET A 56 11.82 8.38 12.24
CA MET A 56 11.93 9.36 13.33
C MET A 56 13.36 9.92 13.46
N LEU A 57 14.38 9.06 13.41
CA LEU A 57 15.78 9.48 13.48
C LEU A 57 16.18 10.34 12.30
N LEU A 58 15.78 9.97 11.07
CA LEU A 58 16.04 10.76 9.88
C LEU A 58 15.37 12.14 9.96
N LEU A 59 14.12 12.20 10.41
CA LEU A 59 13.42 13.47 10.64
C LEU A 59 14.12 14.30 11.73
N ALA A 60 14.60 13.66 12.80
CA ALA A 60 15.28 14.33 13.90
C ALA A 60 16.63 14.94 13.49
N LEU A 61 17.31 14.34 12.50
CA LEU A 61 18.56 14.81 11.89
C LEU A 61 18.33 15.92 10.84
N GLY A 62 17.08 16.17 10.45
CA GLY A 62 16.74 17.22 9.49
C GLY A 62 17.02 18.64 10.01
N PRO A 63 17.04 19.64 9.10
CA PRO A 63 17.26 21.04 9.47
C PRO A 63 16.23 21.50 10.50
N ARG A 64 16.70 21.88 11.69
CA ARG A 64 15.86 22.48 12.73
C ARG A 64 15.82 23.98 12.51
N HIS A 65 14.65 24.51 12.18
CA HIS A 65 14.41 25.95 12.18
C HIS A 65 14.20 26.40 13.63
N GLN A 66 15.27 26.91 14.28
CA GLN A 66 15.28 27.24 15.72
C GLN A 66 14.73 28.65 16.03
N GLY A 67 13.81 29.15 15.20
CA GLY A 67 13.35 30.54 15.24
C GLY A 67 11.84 30.69 15.46
N ALA A 68 11.41 31.91 15.73
CA ALA A 68 9.99 32.23 15.70
C ALA A 68 9.48 32.16 14.26
N TYR A 69 8.31 31.56 14.06
CA TYR A 69 7.67 31.57 12.75
C TYR A 69 7.13 32.97 12.48
N ILE A 70 7.64 33.62 11.43
CA ILE A 70 7.10 34.89 10.92
C ILE A 70 6.10 34.53 9.82
N PRO A 71 4.79 34.79 10.01
CA PRO A 71 3.78 34.50 9.00
C PRO A 71 4.00 35.30 7.72
N ALA A 72 3.46 34.77 6.62
CA ALA A 72 3.39 35.51 5.38
C ALA A 72 2.60 36.82 5.60
N HIS A 73 3.20 37.93 5.21
CA HIS A 73 2.60 39.26 5.36
C HIS A 73 2.85 40.07 4.10
N VAL A 74 2.07 41.14 3.93
CA VAL A 74 2.23 42.08 2.83
C VAL A 74 2.96 43.30 3.35
N GLU A 75 4.09 43.62 2.74
CA GLU A 75 4.89 44.81 3.04
C GLU A 75 5.02 45.63 1.77
N ASN A 76 4.63 46.91 1.81
CA ASN A 76 4.67 47.82 0.66
C ASN A 76 3.98 47.27 -0.60
N GLY A 77 2.85 46.57 -0.43
CA GLY A 77 2.08 45.98 -1.52
C GLY A 77 2.70 44.73 -2.16
N ARG A 78 3.82 44.22 -1.64
CA ARG A 78 4.42 42.94 -2.06
C ARG A 78 4.20 41.88 -1.00
N LEU A 79 3.87 40.66 -1.45
CA LEU A 79 3.72 39.50 -0.57
C LEU A 79 5.10 38.96 -0.19
N VAL A 80 5.41 38.99 1.11
CA VAL A 80 6.62 38.40 1.67
C VAL A 80 6.26 37.00 2.19
N PRO A 81 6.92 35.93 1.70
CA PRO A 81 6.62 34.57 2.14
C PRO A 81 7.04 34.36 3.60
N GLY A 82 6.29 33.51 4.31
CA GLY A 82 6.59 33.17 5.69
C GLY A 82 7.95 32.47 5.81
N ARG A 83 8.67 32.78 6.88
CA ARG A 83 10.01 32.25 7.16
C ARG A 83 10.19 32.03 8.65
N PHE A 84 11.11 31.15 9.00
CA PHE A 84 11.59 31.01 10.37
C PHE A 84 12.84 31.89 10.54
N GLU A 85 12.87 32.69 11.60
CA GLU A 85 14.02 33.51 12.02
C GLU A 85 14.27 33.39 13.52
#